data_AF-A0A2E9ZEQ9-F1
#
_entry.id   AF-A0A2E9ZEQ9-F1
#
_cell.length_a   1.000
_cell.length_b   1.000
_cell.length_c   1.000
_cell.angle_alpha   90.00
_cell.angle_beta   90.00
_cell.angle_gamma   90.00
#
_symmetry.space_group_name_H-M   'P 1'
#
loop_
_entity.id
_entity.type
_entity.pdbx_description
1 polymer ?
#
loop_
_entity_poly.entity_id
_entity_poly.type
_entity_poly.pdbx_seq_one_letter_code
_entity_poly.pdbx_strand_id
1 'polypeptide(L)'
;MFWSLTICLLVVAASFVAVPLWSANRSATKESKQLRQEANIALFHERNDELEAEIAEGNLEQSQFDALVLELQRGLLSDVDLVEQAAVREPTRTKIKSEQSQPSRSGVIRNAIPLVLVLLMSGFAYSLYNQWGYIDDVELMGLFRRTVNNTADIEETQSLIMRLGEVVQADADKEWAWYFLAENFANL
;
A
#
# COMPACT_ATOMS: atom_id res chain seq x y z
N MET A 1 -5.53 -6.73 23.90
CA MET A 1 -6.05 -7.73 22.92
C MET A 1 -6.69 -7.06 21.71
N PHE A 2 -7.65 -6.15 21.88
CA PHE A 2 -8.30 -5.42 20.78
C PHE A 2 -7.29 -4.76 19.83
N TRP A 3 -6.45 -3.84 20.32
CA TRP A 3 -5.43 -3.14 19.52
C TRP A 3 -4.51 -4.06 18.71
N SER A 4 -4.12 -5.19 19.30
CA SER A 4 -3.27 -6.20 18.66
C SER A 4 -3.97 -6.81 17.44
N LEU A 5 -5.26 -7.13 17.58
CA LEU A 5 -6.10 -7.64 16.50
C LEU A 5 -6.35 -6.57 15.44
N THR A 6 -6.61 -5.33 15.83
CA THR A 6 -6.86 -4.23 14.88
C THR A 6 -5.63 -3.95 14.01
N ILE A 7 -4.44 -3.89 14.62
CA ILE A 7 -3.17 -3.71 13.91
C ILE A 7 -2.91 -4.90 12.98
N CYS A 8 -3.14 -6.13 13.46
CA CYS A 8 -2.98 -7.33 12.65
C CYS A 8 -3.89 -7.32 11.41
N LEU A 9 -5.18 -7.02 11.59
CA LEU A 9 -6.15 -6.96 10.50
C LEU A 9 -5.82 -5.85 9.50
N LEU A 10 -5.31 -4.70 9.98
CA LEU A 10 -4.91 -3.58 9.14
C LEU A 10 -3.69 -3.94 8.27
N VAL A 11 -2.70 -4.64 8.83
CA VAL A 11 -1.53 -5.13 8.06
C VAL A 11 -1.98 -6.14 6.99
N VAL A 12 -2.92 -7.03 7.30
CA VAL A 12 -3.48 -7.99 6.34
C VAL A 12 -4.26 -7.28 5.22
N ALA A 13 -5.08 -6.28 5.55
CA ALA A 13 -5.80 -5.50 4.55
C ALA A 13 -4.84 -4.68 3.66
N ALA A 14 -3.83 -4.05 4.25
CA ALA A 14 -2.83 -3.27 3.52
C ALA A 14 -1.99 -4.16 2.59
N SER A 15 -1.63 -5.37 3.02
CA SER A 15 -0.89 -6.31 2.17
C SER A 15 -1.70 -6.78 0.96
N PHE A 16 -3.03 -6.93 1.08
CA PHE A 16 -3.89 -7.23 -0.07
C PHE A 16 -3.86 -6.16 -1.16
N VAL A 17 -3.56 -4.91 -0.82
CA VAL A 17 -3.42 -3.81 -1.79
C VAL A 17 -1.95 -3.62 -2.23
N ALA A 18 -1.01 -3.70 -1.28
CA ALA A 18 0.41 -3.49 -1.55
C ALA A 18 1.01 -4.59 -2.46
N VAL A 19 0.61 -5.85 -2.28
CA VAL A 19 1.09 -6.99 -3.07
C VAL A 19 0.74 -6.87 -4.56
N PRO A 20 -0.54 -6.69 -4.97
CA PRO A 20 -0.88 -6.55 -6.38
C PRO A 20 -0.31 -5.29 -7.00
N LEU A 21 -0.20 -4.18 -6.26
CA LEU A 21 0.44 -2.96 -6.77
C LEU A 21 1.94 -3.16 -7.04
N TRP A 22 2.64 -3.85 -6.13
CA TRP A 22 4.06 -4.10 -6.32
C TRP A 22 4.33 -5.12 -7.43
N SER A 23 3.46 -6.13 -7.55
CA SER A 23 3.51 -7.13 -8.61
C SER A 23 3.20 -6.54 -9.99
N ALA A 24 2.11 -5.77 -10.13
CA ALA A 24 1.71 -5.16 -11.40
C ALA A 24 2.77 -4.21 -11.96
N ASN A 25 3.46 -3.46 -11.09
CA ASN A 25 4.52 -2.55 -11.52
C ASN A 25 5.77 -3.29 -12.02
N ARG A 26 6.08 -4.46 -11.43
CA ARG A 26 7.18 -5.33 -11.90
C ARG A 26 6.82 -6.04 -13.20
N SER A 27 5.60 -6.55 -13.32
CA SER A 27 5.14 -7.26 -14.52
C SER A 27 5.07 -6.34 -15.75
N ALA A 28 4.47 -5.16 -15.63
CA ALA A 28 4.39 -4.19 -16.73
C ALA A 28 5.78 -3.71 -17.20
N THR A 29 6.74 -3.59 -16.28
CA THR A 29 8.12 -3.23 -16.62
C THR A 29 8.85 -4.38 -17.33
N LYS A 30 8.59 -5.63 -16.95
CA LYS A 30 9.18 -6.82 -17.61
C LYS A 30 8.59 -7.03 -19.01
N GLU A 31 7.27 -6.95 -19.13
CA GLU A 31 6.54 -7.14 -20.39
C GLU A 31 6.96 -6.10 -21.43
N SER A 32 7.01 -4.81 -21.06
CA SER A 32 7.47 -3.75 -21.97
C SER A 32 8.93 -3.89 -22.41
N LYS A 33 9.81 -4.44 -21.57
CA LYS A 33 11.20 -4.75 -21.93
C LYS A 33 11.29 -5.89 -22.92
N GLN A 34 10.54 -6.97 -22.67
CA GLN A 34 10.51 -8.14 -23.54
C GLN A 34 9.96 -7.79 -24.93
N LEU A 35 8.86 -7.04 -24.99
CA LEU A 35 8.28 -6.57 -26.26
C LEU A 35 9.25 -5.70 -27.08
N ARG A 36 10.05 -4.85 -26.42
CA ARG A 36 11.07 -4.03 -27.09
C ARG A 36 12.23 -4.88 -27.63
N GLN A 37 12.68 -5.88 -26.87
CA GLN A 37 13.74 -6.78 -27.32
C GLN A 37 13.29 -7.62 -28.51
N GLU A 38 12.07 -8.17 -28.47
CA GLU A 38 11.46 -8.92 -29.58
C GLU A 38 11.34 -8.05 -30.84
N ALA A 39 10.89 -6.80 -30.71
CA ALA A 39 10.78 -5.86 -31.83
C ALA A 39 12.15 -5.52 -32.46
N ASN A 40 13.18 -5.32 -31.64
CA ASN A 40 14.52 -5.00 -32.15
C ASN A 40 15.17 -6.19 -32.89
N ILE A 41 14.98 -7.41 -32.37
CA ILE A 41 15.46 -8.63 -33.05
C ILE A 41 14.70 -8.84 -34.37
N ALA A 42 13.38 -8.64 -34.38
CA ALA A 42 12.58 -8.76 -35.60
C ALA A 42 13.04 -7.77 -36.68
N LEU A 43 13.30 -6.52 -36.31
CA LEU A 43 13.80 -5.50 -37.23
C LEU A 43 15.20 -5.83 -37.77
N PHE A 44 16.08 -6.40 -36.95
CA PHE A 44 17.39 -6.87 -37.39
C PHE A 44 17.27 -7.93 -38.48
N HIS A 45 16.39 -8.92 -38.30
CA HIS A 45 16.16 -9.96 -39.30
C HIS A 45 15.58 -9.39 -40.59
N GLU A 46 14.60 -8.49 -40.50
CA GLU A 46 14.03 -7.82 -41.67
C GLU A 46 15.09 -7.09 -42.50
N ARG A 47 15.99 -6.34 -41.86
CA ARG A 47 17.07 -5.63 -42.55
C ARG A 47 18.18 -6.54 -43.07
N ASN A 48 18.47 -7.63 -42.37
CA ASN A 48 19.44 -8.61 -42.85
C ASN A 48 18.95 -9.33 -44.11
N ASP A 49 17.68 -9.71 -44.14
CA ASP A 49 17.05 -10.36 -45.30
C ASP A 49 17.00 -9.40 -46.50
N GLU A 50 16.78 -8.10 -46.27
CA GLU A 50 16.86 -7.06 -47.30
C GLU A 50 18.28 -6.97 -47.91
N LEU A 51 19.32 -7.01 -47.08
CA LEU A 51 20.71 -7.00 -47.54
C LEU A 51 21.11 -8.26 -48.31
N GLU A 52 20.60 -9.43 -47.90
CA GLU A 52 20.81 -10.69 -48.63
C GLU A 52 20.17 -10.65 -50.02
N ALA A 53 18.98 -10.06 -50.13
CA ALA A 53 18.32 -9.85 -51.41
C ALA A 53 19.13 -8.91 -52.32
N GLU A 54 19.66 -7.80 -51.79
CA GLU A 54 20.48 -6.85 -52.55
C GLU A 54 21.79 -7.46 -53.08
N ILE A 55 22.43 -8.34 -52.29
CA ILE A 55 23.58 -9.13 -52.75
C ILE A 55 23.19 -10.11 -53.86
N ALA A 56 22.06 -10.80 -53.70
CA ALA A 56 21.59 -11.79 -54.67
C ALA A 56 21.21 -11.14 -56.02
N GLU A 57 20.70 -9.92 -55.99
CA GLU A 57 20.43 -9.09 -57.17
C GLU A 57 21.70 -8.47 -57.78
N GLY A 58 22.85 -8.59 -57.11
CA GLY A 58 24.12 -8.03 -57.56
C GLY A 58 24.23 -6.51 -57.39
N ASN A 59 23.32 -5.89 -56.65
CA ASN A 59 23.34 -4.46 -56.32
C ASN A 59 24.36 -4.13 -55.23
N LEU A 60 24.86 -5.13 -54.52
CA LEU A 60 25.74 -4.96 -53.37
C LEU A 60 26.96 -5.89 -53.48
N GLU A 61 28.15 -5.37 -53.19
CA GLU A 61 29.38 -6.18 -53.16
C GLU A 61 29.53 -6.92 -51.82
N GLN A 62 30.16 -8.10 -51.84
CA GLN A 62 30.38 -8.91 -50.63
C GLN A 62 31.05 -8.14 -49.49
N SER A 63 32.04 -7.31 -49.80
CA SER A 63 32.74 -6.49 -48.80
C SER A 63 31.86 -5.42 -48.15
N GLN A 64 30.87 -4.91 -48.90
CA GLN A 64 29.92 -3.93 -48.41
C GLN A 64 28.89 -4.61 -47.51
N PHE A 65 28.40 -5.79 -47.88
CA PHE A 65 27.48 -6.57 -47.07
C PHE A 65 28.06 -6.90 -45.70
N ASP A 66 29.30 -7.42 -45.67
CA ASP A 66 29.97 -7.76 -44.41
C ASP A 66 30.12 -6.53 -43.50
N ALA A 67 30.37 -5.35 -44.08
CA ALA A 67 30.45 -4.10 -43.34
C ALA A 67 29.09 -3.64 -42.79
N LEU A 68 28.02 -3.72 -43.59
CA LEU A 68 26.66 -3.35 -43.15
C LEU A 68 26.14 -4.31 -42.08
N VAL A 69 26.35 -5.61 -42.22
CA VAL A 69 25.96 -6.61 -41.21
C VAL A 69 26.70 -6.37 -39.89
N LEU A 70 27.98 -6.02 -39.94
CA LEU A 70 28.76 -5.67 -38.74
C LEU A 70 28.18 -4.45 -38.02
N GLU A 71 27.74 -3.45 -38.77
CA GLU A 71 27.09 -2.25 -38.21
C GLU A 71 25.73 -2.58 -37.61
N LEU A 72 24.93 -3.42 -38.28
CA LEU A 72 23.64 -3.90 -37.80
C LEU A 72 23.78 -4.67 -36.47
N GLN A 73 24.78 -5.55 -36.37
CA GLN A 73 25.10 -6.31 -35.16
C GLN A 73 25.54 -5.39 -34.00
N ARG A 74 26.33 -4.36 -34.29
CA ARG A 74 26.71 -3.35 -33.29
C ARG A 74 25.51 -2.55 -32.79
N GLY A 75 24.59 -2.19 -33.68
CA GLY A 75 23.32 -1.54 -33.33
C GLY A 75 22.49 -2.42 -32.39
N LEU A 76 22.34 -3.70 -32.71
CA LEU A 76 21.59 -4.66 -31.88
C LEU A 76 22.22 -4.81 -30.48
N LEU A 77 23.54 -4.94 -30.39
CA LEU A 77 24.25 -5.03 -29.11
C LEU A 77 24.07 -3.76 -28.25
N SER A 78 24.19 -2.58 -28.87
CA SER A 78 23.94 -1.31 -28.18
C SER A 78 22.51 -1.22 -27.63
N ASP A 79 21.53 -1.69 -28.40
CA ASP A 79 20.13 -1.67 -28.00
C ASP A 79 19.83 -2.66 -26.87
N VAL A 80 20.46 -3.84 -26.86
CA VAL A 80 20.36 -4.81 -25.75
C VAL A 80 21.05 -4.26 -24.48
N ASP A 81 22.22 -3.65 -24.61
CA ASP A 81 22.95 -3.03 -23.49
C ASP A 81 22.16 -1.90 -22.84
N LEU A 82 21.44 -1.09 -23.63
CA LEU A 82 20.55 -0.03 -23.11
C LEU A 82 19.37 -0.61 -22.31
N VAL A 83 18.83 -1.76 -22.73
CA VAL A 83 17.75 -2.48 -22.03
C VAL A 83 18.26 -3.12 -20.73
N GLU A 84 19.47 -3.68 -20.75
CA GLU A 84 20.10 -4.32 -19.61
C GLU A 84 20.58 -3.31 -18.55
N GLN A 85 21.14 -2.18 -18.97
CA GLN A 85 21.48 -1.07 -18.07
C GLN A 85 20.23 -0.44 -17.43
N ALA A 86 19.09 -0.45 -18.13
CA ALA A 86 17.79 -0.08 -17.54
C ALA A 86 17.19 -1.18 -16.63
N ALA A 87 17.76 -2.39 -16.59
CA ALA A 87 17.37 -3.47 -15.68
C ALA A 87 18.18 -3.49 -14.37
N VAL A 88 19.44 -3.06 -14.41
CA VAL A 88 20.31 -3.01 -13.22
C VAL A 88 20.05 -1.75 -12.37
N ARG A 89 19.49 -0.69 -12.96
CA ARG A 89 19.17 0.53 -12.21
C ARG A 89 17.81 0.43 -11.52
N GLU A 90 17.82 -0.01 -10.25
CA GLU A 90 16.86 0.49 -9.25
C GLU A 90 16.78 2.03 -9.32
N PRO A 91 15.64 2.66 -8.98
CA PRO A 91 15.43 4.08 -9.21
C PRO A 91 16.15 4.93 -8.14
N THR A 92 17.47 4.85 -8.07
CA THR A 92 18.27 5.88 -7.42
C THR A 92 18.47 7.01 -8.42
N ARG A 93 17.57 7.97 -8.30
CA ARG A 93 17.60 9.34 -8.81
C ARG A 93 19.01 9.84 -9.13
N THR A 94 19.40 9.82 -10.39
CA THR A 94 20.46 10.70 -10.91
C THR A 94 20.00 11.33 -12.22
N LYS A 95 19.83 12.65 -12.16
CA LYS A 95 19.61 13.53 -13.31
C LYS A 95 20.83 13.44 -14.21
N ILE A 96 20.65 13.02 -15.46
CA ILE A 96 21.46 13.53 -16.57
C ILE A 96 20.47 14.00 -17.64
N LYS A 97 20.67 15.24 -18.07
CA LYS A 97 19.85 15.94 -19.05
C LYS A 97 20.07 15.29 -20.43
N SER A 98 18.99 14.86 -21.06
CA SER A 98 18.84 14.92 -22.52
C SER A 98 17.40 15.28 -22.82
N GLU A 99 17.25 16.20 -23.77
CA GLU A 99 16.00 16.81 -24.17
C GLU A 99 15.06 15.78 -24.80
N GLN A 100 13.75 16.04 -24.67
CA GLN A 100 12.68 15.43 -25.47
C GLN A 100 12.23 14.03 -25.05
N SER A 101 11.49 13.97 -23.95
CA SER A 101 10.38 13.01 -23.81
C SER A 101 9.42 13.52 -22.74
N GLN A 102 8.14 13.64 -23.12
CA GLN A 102 7.06 14.07 -22.23
C GLN A 102 7.06 13.22 -20.95
N PRO A 103 6.98 13.83 -19.75
CA PRO A 103 6.98 13.07 -18.52
C PRO A 103 5.63 12.38 -18.37
N SER A 104 5.61 11.07 -18.61
CA SER A 104 4.57 10.16 -18.14
C SER A 104 4.53 10.20 -16.60
N ARG A 105 3.86 11.21 -16.05
CA ARG A 105 3.57 11.40 -14.62
C ARG A 105 2.53 10.41 -14.08
N SER A 106 2.02 9.48 -14.89
CA SER A 106 0.84 8.67 -14.56
C SER A 106 1.12 7.48 -13.62
N GLY A 107 2.35 6.98 -13.53
CA GLY A 107 2.65 5.78 -12.73
C GLY A 107 2.69 6.02 -11.22
N VAL A 108 3.30 7.12 -10.79
CA VAL A 108 3.49 7.42 -9.35
C VAL A 108 2.21 7.98 -8.73
N ILE A 109 1.48 8.83 -9.46
CA ILE A 109 0.23 9.45 -8.98
C ILE A 109 -0.87 8.39 -8.83
N ARG A 110 -0.94 7.41 -9.74
CA ARG A 110 -1.93 6.31 -9.70
C ARG A 110 -1.78 5.41 -8.46
N ASN A 111 -0.56 5.21 -7.97
CA ASN A 111 -0.30 4.30 -6.85
C ASN A 111 -0.24 5.03 -5.48
N ALA A 112 0.00 6.34 -5.48
CA ALA A 112 -0.04 7.14 -4.25
C ALA A 112 -1.47 7.29 -3.70
N ILE A 113 -2.47 7.34 -4.58
CA ILE A 113 -3.89 7.51 -4.20
C ILE A 113 -4.40 6.39 -3.26
N PRO A 114 -4.27 5.08 -3.59
CA PRO A 114 -4.76 4.02 -2.70
C PRO A 114 -3.97 3.97 -1.38
N LEU A 115 -2.67 4.27 -1.39
CA LEU A 115 -1.86 4.29 -0.17
C LEU A 115 -2.28 5.43 0.76
N VAL A 116 -2.51 6.62 0.21
CA VAL A 116 -3.03 7.77 0.95
C VAL A 116 -4.44 7.45 1.46
N LEU A 117 -5.29 6.81 0.66
CA LEU A 117 -6.64 6.42 1.09
C LEU A 117 -6.60 5.45 2.27
N VAL A 118 -5.70 4.46 2.28
CA VAL A 118 -5.53 3.53 3.41
C VAL A 118 -5.06 4.26 4.66
N LEU A 119 -4.09 5.17 4.53
CA LEU A 119 -3.61 5.98 5.65
C LEU A 119 -4.72 6.89 6.21
N LEU A 120 -5.49 7.49 5.31
CA LEU A 120 -6.57 8.41 5.64
C LEU A 120 -7.74 7.65 6.28
N MET A 121 -8.11 6.47 5.77
CA MET A 121 -9.08 5.57 6.41
C MET A 121 -8.65 5.14 7.80
N SER A 122 -7.36 4.82 8.00
CA SER A 122 -6.84 4.48 9.33
C SER A 122 -6.96 5.65 10.30
N GLY A 123 -6.63 6.87 9.86
CA GLY A 123 -6.80 8.08 10.69
C GLY A 123 -8.27 8.38 10.96
N PHE A 124 -9.14 8.19 9.96
CA PHE A 124 -10.57 8.41 10.07
C PHE A 124 -11.24 7.42 11.03
N ALA A 125 -10.83 6.15 11.02
CA ALA A 125 -11.28 5.13 11.95
C ALA A 125 -10.91 5.49 13.40
N TYR A 126 -9.69 5.96 13.63
CA TYR A 126 -9.26 6.44 14.95
C TYR A 126 -10.07 7.66 15.41
N SER A 127 -10.32 8.61 14.50
CA SER A 127 -11.12 9.81 14.80
C SER A 127 -12.58 9.47 15.11
N LEU A 128 -13.21 8.59 14.32
CA LEU A 128 -14.57 8.11 14.59
C LEU A 128 -14.63 7.34 15.91
N TYR A 129 -13.61 6.55 16.24
CA TYR A 129 -13.55 5.84 17.51
C TYR A 129 -13.44 6.81 18.69
N ASN A 130 -12.72 7.93 18.58
CA ASN A 130 -12.73 8.93 19.65
C ASN A 130 -14.07 9.67 19.78
N GLN A 131 -14.80 9.87 18.68
CA GLN A 131 -16.08 10.58 18.71
C GLN A 131 -17.24 9.68 19.16
N TRP A 132 -17.25 8.41 18.73
CA TRP A 132 -18.37 7.47 18.89
C TRP A 132 -18.02 6.27 19.77
N GLY A 133 -16.75 6.13 20.16
CA GLY A 133 -16.27 5.03 20.97
C GLY A 133 -16.55 5.30 22.44
N TYR A 134 -17.44 4.50 22.99
CA TYR A 134 -17.80 4.46 24.39
C TYR A 134 -16.82 3.61 25.21
N ILE A 135 -15.51 3.86 25.10
CA ILE A 135 -14.49 3.10 25.85
C ILE A 135 -14.74 3.21 27.36
N ASP A 136 -15.11 4.40 27.83
CA ASP A 136 -15.33 4.69 29.24
C ASP A 136 -16.58 3.97 29.79
N ASP A 137 -17.58 3.70 28.93
CA ASP A 137 -18.80 2.97 29.33
C ASP A 137 -18.57 1.46 29.45
N VAL A 138 -17.57 0.93 28.71
CA VAL A 138 -17.17 -0.47 28.86
C VAL A 138 -16.48 -0.70 30.22
N GLU A 139 -15.74 0.29 30.72
CA GLU A 139 -15.12 0.22 32.05
C GLU A 139 -16.17 0.24 33.18
N LEU A 140 -17.25 1.00 32.98
CA LEU A 140 -18.40 1.05 33.86
C LEU A 140 -19.13 -0.30 33.99
N MET A 141 -19.10 -1.13 32.96
CA MET A 141 -19.67 -2.48 32.99
C MET A 141 -19.08 -3.36 34.11
N GLY A 142 -17.80 -3.14 34.46
CA GLY A 142 -17.17 -3.82 35.59
C GLY A 142 -17.77 -3.43 36.95
N LEU A 143 -18.09 -2.15 37.12
CA LEU A 143 -18.74 -1.63 38.33
C LEU A 143 -20.20 -2.10 38.39
N PHE A 144 -20.93 -2.06 37.28
CA PHE A 144 -22.31 -2.55 37.20
C PHE A 144 -22.42 -4.03 37.56
N ARG A 145 -21.49 -4.85 37.05
CA ARG A 145 -21.49 -6.28 37.37
C ARG A 145 -21.19 -6.57 38.83
N ARG A 146 -20.38 -5.74 39.49
CA ARG A 146 -20.17 -5.83 40.94
C ARG A 146 -21.41 -5.39 41.72
N THR A 147 -22.07 -4.30 41.35
CA THR A 147 -23.34 -3.86 41.95
C THR A 147 -24.40 -4.96 41.92
N VAL A 148 -24.60 -5.61 40.76
CA VAL A 148 -25.63 -6.67 40.62
C VAL A 148 -25.26 -7.94 41.38
N ASN A 149 -23.97 -8.26 41.47
CA ASN A 149 -23.51 -9.47 42.16
C ASN A 149 -23.34 -9.27 43.67
N ASN A 150 -23.28 -8.04 44.16
CA ASN A 150 -23.17 -7.73 45.57
C ASN A 150 -24.56 -7.72 46.22
N THR A 151 -24.86 -8.76 47.01
CA THR A 151 -26.19 -8.95 47.62
C THR A 151 -26.20 -8.72 49.14
N ALA A 152 -25.03 -8.66 49.80
CA ALA A 152 -24.97 -8.59 51.27
C ALA A 152 -23.71 -7.93 51.85
N ASP A 153 -22.75 -7.48 51.02
CA ASP A 153 -21.53 -6.84 51.49
C ASP A 153 -21.70 -5.31 51.54
N ILE A 154 -21.93 -4.80 52.75
CA ILE A 154 -22.14 -3.37 53.03
C ILE A 154 -20.86 -2.55 52.75
N GLU A 155 -19.68 -3.13 52.95
CA GLU A 155 -18.41 -2.45 52.71
C GLU A 155 -18.15 -2.29 51.21
N GLU A 156 -18.45 -3.33 50.42
CA GLU A 156 -18.39 -3.26 48.96
C GLU A 156 -19.39 -2.25 48.41
N THR A 157 -20.62 -2.18 48.93
CA THR A 157 -21.64 -1.19 48.53
C THR A 157 -21.17 0.24 48.75
N GLN A 158 -20.57 0.55 49.91
CA GLN A 158 -20.00 1.88 50.17
C GLN A 158 -18.87 2.23 49.19
N SER A 159 -18.02 1.25 48.85
CA SER A 159 -16.94 1.45 47.88
C SER A 159 -17.46 1.71 46.46
N LEU A 160 -18.55 1.04 46.07
CA LEU A 160 -19.21 1.22 44.77
C LEU A 160 -19.88 2.59 44.70
N ILE A 161 -20.55 3.04 45.77
CA ILE A 161 -21.14 4.39 45.86
C ILE A 161 -20.08 5.46 45.66
N MET A 162 -18.92 5.34 46.32
CA MET A 162 -17.84 6.34 46.20
C MET A 162 -17.29 6.39 44.76
N ARG A 163 -17.00 5.23 44.15
CA ARG A 163 -16.46 5.15 42.78
C ARG A 163 -17.46 5.61 41.73
N LEU A 164 -18.72 5.24 41.88
CA LEU A 164 -19.76 5.59 40.91
C LEU A 164 -20.17 7.07 41.07
N GLY A 165 -20.10 7.60 42.28
CA GLY A 165 -20.22 9.03 42.54
C GLY A 165 -19.11 9.86 41.88
N GLU A 166 -17.86 9.37 41.90
CA GLU A 166 -16.75 10.01 41.20
C GLU A 166 -16.98 10.05 39.68
N VAL A 167 -17.50 8.97 39.10
CA VAL A 167 -17.84 8.91 37.66
C VAL A 167 -18.94 9.90 37.30
N VAL A 168 -20.02 9.94 38.08
CA VAL A 168 -21.13 10.87 37.88
C VAL A 168 -20.69 12.33 38.04
N GLN A 169 -19.77 12.60 38.97
CA GLN A 169 -19.22 13.92 39.18
C GLN A 169 -18.28 14.37 38.06
N ALA A 170 -17.54 13.42 37.46
CA ALA A 170 -16.66 13.67 36.32
C ALA A 170 -17.44 13.82 35.01
N ASP A 171 -18.51 13.05 34.82
CA ASP A 171 -19.35 13.06 33.63
C ASP A 171 -20.82 12.85 33.99
N ALA A 172 -21.55 13.96 34.09
CA ALA A 172 -22.93 13.99 34.55
C ALA A 172 -23.94 13.47 33.51
N ASP A 173 -23.53 13.36 32.24
CA ASP A 173 -24.39 12.92 31.13
C ASP A 173 -24.52 11.38 31.09
N LYS A 174 -23.77 10.65 31.93
CA LYS A 174 -23.83 9.20 32.03
C LYS A 174 -25.03 8.72 32.84
N GLU A 175 -26.18 8.61 32.18
CA GLU A 175 -27.46 8.16 32.75
C GLU A 175 -27.36 6.84 33.54
N TRP A 176 -26.59 5.88 33.04
CA TRP A 176 -26.39 4.58 33.71
C TRP A 176 -25.64 4.71 35.04
N ALA A 177 -24.68 5.63 35.14
CA ALA A 177 -23.92 5.82 36.37
C ALA A 177 -24.83 6.34 37.50
N TRP A 178 -25.77 7.23 37.18
CA TRP A 178 -26.81 7.69 38.11
C TRP A 178 -27.74 6.56 38.56
N TYR A 179 -28.21 5.73 37.63
CA TYR A 179 -29.10 4.61 37.94
C TYR A 179 -28.46 3.64 38.95
N PHE A 180 -27.23 3.19 38.68
CA PHE A 180 -26.56 2.23 39.55
C PHE A 180 -26.07 2.87 40.86
N LEU A 181 -25.87 4.19 40.90
CA LEU A 181 -25.57 4.89 42.15
C LEU A 181 -26.78 4.85 43.07
N ALA A 182 -27.96 5.17 42.53
CA ALA A 182 -29.22 5.08 43.26
C ALA A 182 -29.51 3.64 43.75
N GLU A 183 -29.25 2.64 42.91
CA GLU A 183 -29.43 1.23 43.25
C GLU A 183 -28.52 0.80 44.42
N ASN A 184 -27.24 1.21 44.43
CA ASN A 184 -26.36 0.91 45.56
C ASN A 184 -26.79 1.61 46.85
N PHE A 185 -27.33 2.84 46.78
CA PHE A 185 -27.90 3.50 47.96
C PHE A 185 -29.17 2.83 48.48
N ALA A 186 -29.97 2.21 47.59
CA ALA A 186 -31.17 1.46 47.98
C ALA A 186 -30.85 0.11 48.62
N ASN A 187 -29.70 -0.48 48.27
CA ASN A 187 -29.21 -1.75 48.82
C ASN A 187 -28.32 -1.58 50.07
N LEU A 188 -28.24 -0.36 50.63
CA LEU A 188 -27.51 -0.02 51.85
C LEU A 188 -28.39 -0.12 53.09
#